data_AF-A0A1F3VXF8-F1
#
_entry.id   AF-A0A1F3VXF8-F1
#
_cell.length_a   1.000
_cell.length_b   1.000
_cell.length_c   1.000
_cell.angle_alpha   90.00
_cell.angle_beta   90.00
_cell.angle_gamma   90.00
#
_symmetry.space_group_name_H-M   'P 1'
#
loop_
_entity.id
_entity.type
_entity.pdbx_description
1 polymer ?
#
loop_
_entity_poly.entity_id
_entity_poly.type
_entity_poly.pdbx_seq_one_letter_code
_entity_poly.pdbx_strand_id
1 'polypeptide(L)'
;MLSKKTTYSIQMVVILAIFFFVLFNLIFKLILDMKSDSMKKKAEEEQKEKARQEFIVHIEDHYQKLQTLYQAYEFEKAIDIIKMFNVYEQSDYKNLAEIKKEIRLFYLKKKLDFIPKIQLDEYLQLSKDINIAEDDSTEVFIRTPRYGQYFYISDFPVTLEGVALSVKGDFSDTIVWTSNIDGKIGTGKKIDVRLSIG
;
A
#
# COMPACT_ATOMS: atom_id res chain seq x y z
N MET A 1 82.29 9.01 -18.32
CA MET A 1 80.89 9.29 -17.94
C MET A 1 80.00 9.20 -19.17
N LEU A 2 79.57 8.01 -19.62
CA LEU A 2 78.69 7.92 -20.81
C LEU A 2 77.91 6.59 -20.91
N SER A 3 77.55 5.95 -19.78
CA SER A 3 76.94 4.61 -19.80
C SER A 3 75.55 4.51 -19.16
N LYS A 4 75.08 5.50 -18.37
CA LYS A 4 73.77 5.40 -17.71
C LYS A 4 72.60 5.88 -18.58
N LYS A 5 72.79 6.94 -19.38
CA LYS A 5 71.70 7.62 -20.12
C LYS A 5 71.08 6.74 -21.23
N THR A 6 71.89 5.93 -21.91
CA THR A 6 71.45 5.00 -22.97
C THR A 6 70.65 3.82 -22.40
N THR A 7 71.01 3.29 -21.23
CA THR A 7 70.29 2.18 -20.58
C THR A 7 68.88 2.59 -20.15
N TYR A 8 68.71 3.81 -19.60
CA TYR A 8 67.38 4.35 -19.29
C TYR A 8 66.52 4.56 -20.54
N SER A 9 67.12 4.99 -21.65
CA SER A 9 66.41 5.14 -22.93
C SER A 9 65.91 3.80 -23.46
N ILE A 10 66.71 2.74 -23.38
CA ILE A 10 66.33 1.39 -23.80
C ILE A 10 65.23 0.83 -22.90
N GLN A 11 65.38 0.99 -21.58
CA GLN A 11 64.37 0.54 -20.62
C GLN A 11 63.02 1.24 -20.83
N MET A 12 63.02 2.55 -21.10
CA MET A 12 61.80 3.29 -21.44
C MET A 12 61.15 2.79 -22.74
N VAL A 13 61.95 2.49 -23.77
CA VAL A 13 61.43 1.92 -25.03
C VAL A 13 60.82 0.54 -24.80
N VAL A 14 61.44 -0.31 -23.97
CA VAL A 14 60.90 -1.64 -23.64
C VAL A 14 59.61 -1.53 -22.83
N ILE A 15 59.55 -0.64 -21.83
CA ILE A 15 58.33 -0.40 -21.04
C ILE A 15 57.21 0.13 -21.93
N LEU A 16 57.53 1.06 -22.85
CA LEU A 16 56.56 1.61 -23.80
C LEU A 16 56.04 0.51 -24.74
N ALA A 17 56.91 -0.37 -25.23
CA ALA A 17 56.54 -1.49 -26.08
C ALA A 17 55.63 -2.50 -25.36
N ILE A 18 55.95 -2.84 -24.10
CA ILE A 18 55.11 -3.70 -23.25
C ILE A 18 53.76 -3.02 -22.99
N PHE A 19 53.76 -1.72 -22.67
CA PHE A 19 52.55 -0.95 -22.46
C PHE A 19 51.65 -0.96 -23.69
N PHE A 20 52.20 -0.70 -24.88
CA PHE A 20 51.46 -0.76 -26.14
C PHE A 20 50.96 -2.17 -26.45
N PHE A 21 51.75 -3.20 -26.15
CA PHE A 21 51.34 -4.59 -26.34
C PHE A 21 50.16 -4.97 -25.43
N VAL A 22 50.20 -4.58 -24.15
CA VAL A 22 49.10 -4.80 -23.21
C VAL A 22 47.87 -3.99 -23.62
N LEU A 23 48.05 -2.73 -24.00
CA LEU A 23 46.97 -1.86 -24.46
C LEU A 23 46.32 -2.42 -25.74
N PHE A 24 47.12 -2.91 -26.69
CA PHE A 24 46.64 -3.55 -27.91
C PHE A 24 45.81 -4.81 -27.59
N ASN A 25 46.28 -5.66 -26.68
CA ASN A 25 45.52 -6.85 -26.27
C ASN A 25 44.18 -6.50 -25.61
N LEU A 26 44.16 -5.45 -24.78
CA LEU A 26 42.93 -4.97 -24.14
C LEU A 26 41.93 -4.42 -25.17
N ILE A 27 42.39 -3.57 -26.09
CA ILE A 27 41.56 -3.00 -27.17
C ILE A 27 41.06 -4.12 -28.10
N PHE A 28 41.92 -5.06 -28.46
CA PHE A 28 41.56 -6.19 -29.32
C PHE A 28 40.50 -7.08 -28.67
N LYS A 29 40.64 -7.39 -27.37
CA LYS A 29 39.63 -8.12 -26.61
C LYS A 29 38.29 -7.37 -26.59
N LEU A 30 38.30 -6.07 -26.32
CA LEU A 30 37.10 -5.23 -26.32
C LEU A 30 36.35 -5.26 -27.67
N ILE A 31 37.08 -5.19 -28.78
CA ILE A 31 36.49 -5.25 -30.13
C ILE A 31 35.85 -6.62 -30.40
N LEU A 32 36.49 -7.72 -29.99
CA LEU A 32 35.93 -9.06 -30.13
C LEU A 32 34.65 -9.25 -29.30
N ASP A 33 34.65 -8.76 -28.07
CA ASP A 33 33.50 -8.84 -27.17
C ASP A 33 32.30 -8.05 -27.74
N MET A 34 32.53 -6.81 -28.22
CA MET A 34 31.49 -6.00 -28.87
C MET A 34 30.90 -6.67 -30.13
N LYS A 35 31.75 -7.29 -30.96
CA LYS A 35 31.29 -8.04 -32.14
C LYS A 35 30.49 -9.27 -31.74
N SER A 36 30.89 -9.99 -30.69
CA SER A 36 30.14 -11.13 -30.15
C SER A 36 28.75 -10.70 -29.71
N ASP A 37 28.65 -9.61 -28.93
CA ASP A 37 27.38 -9.16 -28.37
C ASP A 37 26.42 -8.60 -29.42
N SER A 38 26.94 -7.85 -30.41
CA SER A 38 26.12 -7.41 -31.55
C SER A 38 25.61 -8.58 -32.39
N MET A 39 26.42 -9.62 -32.60
CA MET A 39 25.99 -10.82 -33.32
C MET A 39 24.94 -11.62 -32.53
N LYS A 40 25.08 -11.73 -31.20
CA LYS A 40 24.06 -12.36 -30.34
C LYS A 40 22.74 -11.60 -30.41
N LYS A 41 22.77 -10.27 -30.24
CA LYS A 41 21.58 -9.42 -30.37
C LYS A 41 20.90 -9.57 -31.74
N LYS A 42 21.69 -9.55 -32.81
CA LYS A 42 21.17 -9.76 -34.16
C LYS A 42 20.54 -11.14 -34.34
N ALA A 43 21.15 -12.18 -33.79
CA ALA A 43 20.60 -13.53 -33.82
C ALA A 43 19.30 -13.65 -33.00
N GLU A 44 19.23 -13.00 -31.84
CA GLU A 44 18.01 -12.92 -31.01
C GLU A 44 16.89 -12.17 -31.73
N GLU A 45 17.19 -11.04 -32.36
CA GLU A 45 16.24 -10.28 -33.19
C GLU A 45 15.73 -11.12 -34.37
N GLU A 46 16.64 -11.80 -35.08
CA GLU A 46 16.27 -12.68 -36.20
C GLU A 46 15.40 -13.85 -35.74
N GLN A 47 15.71 -14.46 -34.59
CA GLN A 47 14.87 -15.50 -33.99
C GLN A 47 13.50 -14.96 -33.60
N LYS A 48 13.42 -13.76 -33.00
CA LYS A 48 12.16 -13.12 -32.63
C LYS A 48 11.30 -12.82 -33.87
N GLU A 49 11.90 -12.34 -34.95
CA GLU A 49 11.21 -12.11 -36.21
C GLU A 49 10.72 -13.41 -36.84
N LYS A 50 11.51 -14.49 -36.82
CA LYS A 50 11.07 -15.81 -37.29
C LYS A 50 9.89 -16.33 -36.48
N ALA A 51 9.96 -16.26 -35.15
CA ALA A 51 8.87 -16.68 -34.26
C ALA A 51 7.61 -15.85 -34.49
N ARG A 52 7.75 -14.54 -34.71
CA ARG A 52 6.65 -13.66 -35.09
C ARG A 52 6.03 -14.06 -36.42
N GLN A 53 6.84 -14.30 -37.45
CA GLN A 53 6.36 -14.74 -38.75
C GLN A 53 5.62 -16.07 -38.67
N GLU A 54 6.18 -17.05 -37.95
CA GLU A 54 5.55 -18.35 -37.71
C GLU A 54 4.19 -18.20 -37.02
N PHE A 55 4.12 -17.35 -35.97
CA PHE A 55 2.86 -17.03 -35.31
C PHE A 55 1.83 -16.38 -36.26
N ILE A 56 2.28 -15.44 -37.11
CA ILE A 56 1.40 -14.76 -38.07
C ILE A 56 0.88 -15.74 -39.13
N VAL A 57 1.70 -16.68 -39.59
CA VAL A 57 1.28 -17.72 -40.55
C VAL A 57 0.16 -18.59 -39.96
N HIS A 58 0.24 -18.91 -38.65
CA HIS A 58 -0.74 -19.73 -37.94
C HIS A 58 -1.72 -18.92 -37.08
N ILE A 59 -1.89 -17.63 -37.37
CA ILE A 59 -2.69 -16.72 -36.54
C ILE A 59 -4.15 -17.15 -36.45
N GLU A 60 -4.70 -17.70 -37.54
CA GLU A 60 -6.07 -18.21 -37.58
C GLU A 60 -6.22 -19.43 -36.67
N ASP A 61 -5.30 -20.39 -36.74
CA ASP A 61 -5.33 -21.60 -35.91
C ASP A 61 -5.26 -21.26 -34.42
N HIS A 62 -4.39 -20.31 -34.05
CA HIS A 62 -4.30 -19.79 -32.69
C HIS A 62 -5.60 -19.13 -32.25
N TYR A 63 -6.23 -18.36 -33.13
CA TYR A 63 -7.50 -17.72 -32.85
C TYR A 63 -8.65 -18.73 -32.71
N GLN A 64 -8.72 -19.75 -33.56
CA GLN A 64 -9.73 -20.82 -33.44
C GLN A 64 -9.57 -21.59 -32.12
N LYS A 65 -8.33 -21.93 -31.75
CA LYS A 65 -8.03 -22.57 -30.46
C LYS A 65 -8.44 -21.68 -29.28
N LEU A 66 -8.18 -20.38 -29.36
CA LEU A 66 -8.65 -19.41 -28.39
C LEU A 66 -10.17 -19.43 -28.27
N GLN A 67 -10.89 -19.41 -29.40
CA GLN A 67 -12.35 -19.46 -29.40
C GLN A 67 -12.86 -20.75 -28.75
N THR A 68 -12.28 -21.92 -29.06
CA THR A 68 -12.65 -23.19 -28.42
C THR A 68 -12.47 -23.14 -26.91
N LEU A 69 -11.32 -22.65 -26.42
CA LEU A 69 -11.06 -22.53 -24.98
C LEU A 69 -11.99 -21.52 -24.30
N TYR A 70 -12.27 -20.41 -24.98
CA TYR A 70 -13.20 -19.38 -24.51
C TYR A 70 -14.62 -19.94 -24.37
N GLN A 71 -15.13 -20.67 -25.37
CA GLN A 71 -16.45 -21.31 -25.32
C GLN A 71 -16.54 -22.42 -24.27
N ALA A 72 -15.42 -23.09 -23.97
CA ALA A 72 -15.31 -24.08 -22.90
C ALA A 72 -15.14 -23.47 -21.49
N TYR A 73 -15.15 -22.14 -21.34
CA TYR A 73 -14.85 -21.43 -20.08
C TYR A 73 -13.45 -21.74 -19.50
N GLU A 74 -12.53 -22.26 -20.31
CA GLU A 74 -11.14 -22.53 -19.92
C GLU A 74 -10.28 -21.25 -20.02
N PHE A 75 -10.67 -20.22 -19.26
CA PHE A 75 -10.15 -18.86 -19.42
C PHE A 75 -8.65 -18.72 -19.12
N GLU A 76 -8.08 -19.54 -18.25
CA GLU A 76 -6.64 -19.51 -17.96
C GLU A 76 -5.81 -19.84 -19.20
N LYS A 77 -6.16 -20.93 -19.91
CA LYS A 77 -5.51 -21.32 -21.16
C LYS A 77 -5.81 -20.33 -22.29
N ALA A 78 -7.01 -19.78 -22.33
CA ALA A 78 -7.37 -18.73 -23.29
C ALA A 78 -6.52 -17.46 -23.10
N ILE A 79 -6.29 -17.05 -21.84
CA ILE A 79 -5.43 -15.91 -21.49
C ILE A 79 -4.00 -16.14 -21.98
N ASP A 80 -3.46 -17.36 -21.90
CA ASP A 80 -2.12 -17.65 -22.39
C ASP A 80 -2.00 -17.49 -23.91
N ILE A 81 -3.03 -17.86 -24.67
CA ILE A 81 -3.06 -17.57 -26.12
C ILE A 81 -3.16 -16.06 -26.35
N ILE A 82 -4.03 -15.35 -25.62
CA ILE A 82 -4.18 -13.89 -25.71
C ILE A 82 -2.84 -13.17 -25.46
N LYS A 83 -2.01 -13.66 -24.52
CA LYS A 83 -0.68 -13.10 -24.27
C LYS A 83 0.20 -13.18 -25.53
N MET A 84 0.16 -14.30 -26.26
CA MET A 84 0.92 -14.45 -27.51
C MET A 84 0.49 -13.42 -28.57
N PHE A 85 -0.82 -13.17 -28.72
CA PHE A 85 -1.32 -12.10 -29.60
C PHE A 85 -0.78 -10.72 -29.19
N ASN A 86 -0.70 -10.42 -27.90
CA ASN A 86 -0.14 -9.14 -27.44
C ASN A 86 1.38 -9.04 -27.68
N VAL A 87 2.12 -10.13 -27.44
CA VAL A 87 3.58 -10.20 -27.64
C VAL A 87 3.97 -9.92 -29.08
N TYR A 88 3.18 -10.39 -30.04
CA TYR A 88 3.42 -10.20 -31.47
C TYR A 88 2.61 -9.05 -32.10
N GLU A 89 2.15 -8.12 -31.28
CA GLU A 89 1.47 -6.88 -31.70
C GLU A 89 0.17 -7.11 -32.49
N GLN A 90 -0.52 -8.23 -32.24
CA GLN A 90 -1.80 -8.61 -32.85
C GLN A 90 -2.97 -8.41 -31.86
N SER A 91 -2.90 -7.36 -31.04
CA SER A 91 -3.81 -7.18 -29.88
C SER A 91 -5.25 -6.82 -30.26
N ASP A 92 -5.44 -6.35 -31.49
CA ASP A 92 -6.68 -5.90 -32.15
C ASP A 92 -7.20 -6.91 -33.18
N TYR A 93 -6.59 -8.10 -33.27
CA TYR A 93 -7.01 -9.14 -34.19
C TYR A 93 -8.46 -9.57 -33.93
N LYS A 94 -9.36 -9.31 -34.89
CA LYS A 94 -10.79 -9.66 -34.84
C LYS A 94 -11.47 -9.14 -33.56
N ASN A 95 -12.20 -10.00 -32.83
CA ASN A 95 -12.97 -9.63 -31.64
C ASN A 95 -12.19 -9.83 -30.32
N LEU A 96 -10.84 -9.95 -30.38
CA LEU A 96 -9.99 -10.23 -29.22
C LEU A 96 -10.22 -9.23 -28.06
N ALA A 97 -10.50 -7.97 -28.40
CA ALA A 97 -10.83 -6.93 -27.42
C ALA A 97 -12.09 -7.25 -26.60
N GLU A 98 -13.14 -7.75 -27.25
CA GLU A 98 -14.39 -8.11 -26.55
C GLU A 98 -14.18 -9.36 -25.70
N ILE A 99 -13.49 -10.38 -26.23
CA ILE A 99 -13.13 -11.60 -25.46
C ILE A 99 -12.35 -11.24 -24.19
N LYS A 100 -11.34 -10.37 -24.29
CA LYS A 100 -10.55 -9.88 -23.14
C LYS A 100 -11.46 -9.21 -22.08
N LYS A 101 -12.39 -8.38 -22.53
CA LYS A 101 -13.34 -7.66 -21.66
C LYS A 101 -14.29 -8.62 -20.96
N GLU A 102 -14.84 -9.60 -21.66
CA GLU A 102 -15.75 -10.59 -21.11
C GLU A 102 -15.06 -11.49 -20.07
N ILE A 103 -13.85 -11.98 -20.37
CA ILE A 103 -13.04 -12.75 -19.41
C ILE A 103 -12.75 -11.91 -18.15
N ARG A 104 -12.36 -10.64 -18.32
CA ARG A 104 -12.13 -9.72 -17.19
C ARG A 104 -13.41 -9.54 -16.37
N LEU A 105 -14.56 -9.35 -17.03
CA LEU A 105 -15.85 -9.20 -16.37
C LEU A 105 -16.25 -10.46 -15.59
N PHE A 106 -15.98 -11.64 -16.14
CA PHE A 106 -16.21 -12.92 -15.47
C PHE A 106 -15.43 -13.02 -14.15
N TYR A 107 -14.11 -12.79 -14.18
CA TYR A 107 -13.29 -12.82 -12.96
C TYR A 107 -13.67 -11.72 -11.97
N LEU A 108 -14.09 -10.55 -12.46
CA LEU A 108 -14.57 -9.47 -11.60
C LEU A 108 -15.87 -9.85 -10.89
N LYS A 109 -16.85 -10.40 -11.60
CA LYS A 109 -18.10 -10.92 -11.01
C LYS A 109 -17.79 -12.00 -9.97
N LYS A 110 -16.95 -12.97 -10.32
CA LYS A 110 -16.52 -14.02 -9.38
C LYS A 110 -15.89 -13.45 -8.11
N LYS A 111 -15.09 -12.37 -8.21
CA LYS A 111 -14.53 -11.69 -7.03
C LYS A 111 -15.59 -10.94 -6.23
N LEU A 112 -16.58 -10.35 -6.89
CA LEU A 112 -17.70 -9.64 -6.26
C LEU A 112 -18.68 -10.60 -5.56
N ASP A 113 -18.81 -11.85 -6.02
CA ASP A 113 -19.67 -12.86 -5.39
C ASP A 113 -19.24 -13.20 -3.94
N PHE A 114 -17.97 -12.97 -3.61
CA PHE A 114 -17.44 -13.13 -2.24
C PHE A 114 -17.69 -11.91 -1.35
N ILE A 115 -18.15 -10.78 -1.89
CA ILE A 115 -18.51 -9.62 -1.09
C ILE A 115 -19.91 -9.88 -0.51
N PRO A 116 -20.07 -9.87 0.83
CA PRO A 116 -21.40 -10.02 1.42
C PRO A 116 -22.30 -8.92 0.85
N LYS A 117 -23.40 -9.33 0.20
CA LYS A 117 -24.40 -8.40 -0.30
C LYS A 117 -24.97 -7.69 0.91
N ILE A 118 -24.65 -6.40 1.06
CA ILE A 118 -25.25 -5.57 2.09
C ILE A 118 -26.75 -5.57 1.83
N GLN A 119 -27.53 -6.13 2.74
CA GLN A 119 -28.99 -6.07 2.70
C GLN A 119 -29.43 -4.67 3.10
N LEU A 120 -29.20 -3.71 2.21
CA LEU A 120 -29.44 -2.28 2.47
C LEU A 120 -30.87 -2.02 2.94
N ASP A 121 -31.84 -2.78 2.42
CA ASP A 121 -33.25 -2.71 2.84
C ASP A 121 -33.45 -3.14 4.30
N GLU A 122 -32.73 -4.16 4.76
CA GLU A 122 -32.78 -4.64 6.15
C GLU A 122 -32.16 -3.62 7.10
N TYR A 123 -31.04 -3.01 6.73
CA TYR A 123 -30.44 -1.90 7.50
C TYR A 123 -31.32 -0.65 7.53
N LEU A 124 -31.96 -0.31 6.40
CA LEU A 124 -32.89 0.82 6.32
C LEU A 124 -34.16 0.59 7.13
N GLN A 125 -34.69 -0.64 7.14
CA GLN A 125 -35.81 -1.03 8.00
C GLN A 125 -35.41 -0.94 9.48
N LEU A 126 -34.27 -1.53 9.85
CA LEU A 126 -33.74 -1.44 11.22
C LEU A 126 -33.59 0.01 11.67
N SER A 127 -33.06 0.89 10.80
CA SER A 127 -32.91 2.32 11.13
C SER A 127 -34.23 3.08 11.32
N LYS A 128 -35.30 2.65 10.65
CA LYS A 128 -36.63 3.26 10.77
C LYS A 128 -37.36 2.82 12.03
N ASP A 129 -37.11 1.60 12.47
CA ASP A 129 -37.77 1.01 13.65
C ASP A 129 -37.09 1.41 14.97
N ILE A 130 -35.86 1.92 14.92
CA ILE A 130 -35.20 2.48 16.10
C ILE A 130 -35.73 3.91 16.33
N ASN A 131 -36.76 4.02 17.17
CA ASN A 131 -37.14 5.30 17.77
C ASN A 131 -36.09 5.63 18.86
N ILE A 132 -34.95 6.20 18.45
CA ILE A 132 -33.93 6.70 19.39
C ILE A 132 -34.57 7.90 20.09
N ALA A 133 -35.15 7.70 21.27
CA ALA A 133 -35.37 8.81 22.17
C ALA A 133 -34.00 9.46 22.40
N GLU A 134 -33.90 10.75 22.07
CA GLU A 134 -32.67 11.51 22.25
C GLU A 134 -32.30 11.45 23.74
N ASP A 135 -31.21 10.75 24.06
CA ASP A 135 -30.73 10.63 25.43
C ASP A 135 -30.27 12.01 25.90
N ASP A 136 -31.09 12.64 26.73
CA ASP A 136 -30.84 13.95 27.30
C ASP A 136 -30.28 13.88 28.74
N SER A 137 -29.83 12.69 29.15
CA SER A 137 -29.19 12.47 30.45
C SER A 137 -28.00 13.40 30.64
N THR A 138 -27.88 13.95 31.85
CA THR A 138 -26.73 14.76 32.24
C THR A 138 -25.69 13.87 32.91
N GLU A 139 -24.52 13.77 32.28
CA GLU A 139 -23.39 13.02 32.82
C GLU A 139 -22.58 13.93 33.76
N VAL A 140 -22.26 13.42 34.95
CA VAL A 140 -21.53 14.15 35.99
C VAL A 140 -20.21 13.46 36.30
N PHE A 141 -19.12 14.22 36.25
CA PHE A 141 -17.78 13.72 36.53
C PHE A 141 -17.07 14.59 37.57
N ILE A 142 -16.43 13.94 38.54
CA ILE A 142 -15.51 14.59 39.48
C ILE A 142 -14.11 14.62 38.85
N ARG A 143 -13.56 15.82 38.61
CA ARG A 143 -12.19 16.03 38.10
C ARG A 143 -11.18 16.03 39.23
N THR A 144 -11.53 16.59 40.37
CA THR A 144 -10.67 16.65 41.56
C THR A 144 -11.57 16.59 42.80
N PRO A 145 -11.23 15.76 43.81
CA PRO A 145 -10.04 14.91 43.91
C PRO A 145 -10.10 13.68 43.00
N ARG A 146 -8.94 13.04 42.77
CA ARG A 146 -8.92 11.72 42.11
C ARG A 146 -9.45 10.65 43.05
N TYR A 147 -10.02 9.59 42.49
CA TYR A 147 -10.44 8.44 43.27
C TYR A 147 -9.27 7.87 44.10
N GLY A 148 -9.50 7.66 45.40
CA GLY A 148 -8.49 7.14 46.34
C GLY A 148 -7.45 8.17 46.81
N GLN A 149 -7.61 9.46 46.51
CA GLN A 149 -6.72 10.50 47.01
C GLN A 149 -6.97 10.81 48.50
N TYR A 150 -5.90 10.95 49.27
CA TYR A 150 -5.91 11.36 50.68
C TYR A 150 -5.33 12.77 50.82
N PHE A 151 -5.82 13.51 51.83
CA PHE A 151 -5.36 14.86 52.15
C PHE A 151 -5.07 14.96 53.66
N TYR A 152 -4.07 15.75 54.02
CA TYR A 152 -3.76 16.10 55.40
C TYR A 152 -4.36 17.47 55.75
N ILE A 153 -4.45 17.77 57.04
CA ILE A 153 -4.97 19.07 57.53
C ILE A 153 -4.14 20.26 57.02
N SER A 154 -2.85 20.02 56.72
CA SER A 154 -1.95 20.99 56.10
C SER A 154 -2.35 21.38 54.68
N ASP A 155 -3.14 20.56 54.00
CA ASP A 155 -3.46 20.71 52.58
C ASP A 155 -4.74 21.53 52.36
N PHE A 156 -5.37 22.01 53.43
CA PHE A 156 -6.59 22.80 53.33
C PHE A 156 -6.36 24.23 52.81
N PRO A 157 -7.30 24.78 52.02
CA PRO A 157 -8.56 24.15 51.60
C PRO A 157 -8.36 23.15 50.45
N VAL A 158 -9.19 22.10 50.43
CA VAL A 158 -9.20 21.14 49.32
C VAL A 158 -10.11 21.67 48.22
N THR A 159 -9.56 21.79 47.02
CA THR A 159 -10.32 22.16 45.83
C THR A 159 -11.09 20.94 45.30
N LEU A 160 -12.40 21.11 45.17
CA LEU A 160 -13.29 20.18 44.46
C LEU A 160 -13.64 20.77 43.11
N GLU A 161 -13.51 19.98 42.06
CA GLU A 161 -13.85 20.39 40.70
C GLU A 161 -14.61 19.27 39.99
N GLY A 162 -15.70 19.62 39.33
CA GLY A 162 -16.59 18.70 38.65
C GLY A 162 -17.19 19.32 37.39
N VAL A 163 -17.68 18.46 36.51
CA VAL A 163 -18.32 18.86 35.26
C VAL A 163 -19.61 18.08 35.08
N ALA A 164 -20.67 18.76 34.62
CA ALA A 164 -21.97 18.17 34.36
C ALA A 164 -22.45 18.59 32.96
N LEU A 165 -22.47 17.67 32.00
CA LEU A 165 -22.77 17.95 30.59
C LEU A 165 -23.94 17.08 30.10
N SER A 166 -24.78 17.67 29.25
CA SER A 166 -25.75 16.94 28.44
C SER A 166 -25.89 17.57 27.06
N VAL A 167 -26.67 16.94 26.18
CA VAL A 167 -27.05 17.51 24.88
C VAL A 167 -27.79 18.86 25.01
N LYS A 168 -28.37 19.15 26.19
CA LYS A 168 -29.07 20.41 26.48
C LYS A 168 -28.14 21.53 26.96
N GLY A 169 -26.88 21.23 27.28
CA GLY A 169 -25.87 22.23 27.66
C GLY A 169 -24.98 21.85 28.84
N ASP A 170 -24.29 22.85 29.38
CA ASP A 170 -23.42 22.75 30.54
C ASP A 170 -24.18 23.12 31.83
N PHE A 171 -24.27 22.16 32.74
CA PHE A 171 -24.94 22.27 34.04
C PHE A 171 -23.95 22.29 35.21
N SER A 172 -22.65 22.44 34.95
CA SER A 172 -21.59 22.31 35.95
C SER A 172 -21.76 23.30 37.12
N ASP A 173 -22.29 24.50 36.85
CA ASP A 173 -22.54 25.50 37.90
C ASP A 173 -23.69 25.11 38.85
N THR A 174 -24.47 24.06 38.53
CA THR A 174 -25.55 23.52 39.37
C THR A 174 -25.15 22.30 40.21
N ILE A 175 -23.90 21.82 40.07
CA ILE A 175 -23.40 20.67 40.82
C ILE A 175 -23.56 20.91 42.32
N VAL A 176 -24.12 19.93 43.03
CA VAL A 176 -24.24 19.93 44.50
C VAL A 176 -23.21 18.96 45.07
N TRP A 177 -22.32 19.47 45.92
CA TRP A 177 -21.28 18.67 46.56
C TRP A 177 -21.74 18.19 47.94
N THR A 178 -21.58 16.89 48.20
CA THR A 178 -21.87 16.26 49.49
C THR A 178 -20.70 15.42 49.97
N SER A 179 -20.48 15.45 51.27
CA SER A 179 -19.57 14.60 52.04
C SER A 179 -20.41 13.64 52.88
N ASN A 180 -19.93 12.41 53.03
CA ASN A 180 -20.53 11.43 53.94
C ASN A 180 -20.44 11.86 55.42
N ILE A 181 -19.47 12.71 55.77
CA ILE A 181 -19.26 13.21 57.14
C ILE A 181 -19.90 14.58 57.31
N ASP A 182 -19.65 15.52 56.40
CA ASP A 182 -20.05 16.93 56.54
C ASP A 182 -21.44 17.23 55.93
N GLY A 183 -22.06 16.26 55.25
CA GLY A 183 -23.32 16.50 54.52
C GLY A 183 -23.11 17.40 53.31
N LYS A 184 -24.03 18.34 53.04
CA LYS A 184 -23.90 19.25 51.90
C LYS A 184 -22.84 20.32 52.18
N ILE A 185 -21.80 20.37 51.34
CA ILE A 185 -20.62 21.22 51.54
C ILE A 185 -20.52 22.40 50.55
N GLY A 186 -21.29 22.39 49.47
CA GLY A 186 -21.34 23.53 48.55
C GLY A 186 -22.04 23.23 47.23
N THR A 187 -22.04 24.24 46.34
CA THR A 187 -22.58 24.15 44.99
C THR A 187 -21.68 24.85 43.98
N GLY A 188 -21.65 24.36 42.75
CA GLY A 188 -20.89 24.94 41.64
C GLY A 188 -19.83 24.00 41.08
N LYS A 189 -19.32 24.33 39.90
CA LYS A 189 -18.32 23.51 39.19
C LYS A 189 -16.99 23.38 39.91
N LYS A 190 -16.67 24.36 40.75
CA LYS A 190 -15.45 24.42 41.54
C LYS A 190 -15.70 25.09 42.89
N ILE A 191 -15.34 24.41 43.97
CA ILE A 191 -15.43 24.94 45.33
C ILE A 191 -14.17 24.59 46.12
N ASP A 192 -13.76 25.47 47.02
CA ASP A 192 -12.69 25.21 47.98
C ASP A 192 -13.33 24.96 49.35
N VAL A 193 -13.07 23.79 49.93
CA VAL A 193 -13.72 23.35 51.16
C VAL A 193 -12.70 22.90 52.22
N ARG A 194 -13.09 23.03 53.48
CA ARG A 194 -12.40 22.41 54.61
C ARG A 194 -13.27 21.26 55.11
N LEU A 195 -12.78 20.03 54.96
CA LEU A 195 -13.52 18.81 55.30
C LEU A 195 -13.21 18.36 56.74
N SER A 196 -14.14 17.67 57.37
CA SER A 196 -13.87 17.00 58.64
C SER A 196 -12.94 15.81 58.44
N ILE A 197 -12.17 15.47 59.48
CA ILE A 197 -11.28 14.31 59.47
C ILE A 197 -12.14 13.03 59.55
N GLY A 198 -11.85 12.06 58.68
CA GLY A 198 -12.54 10.77 58.58
C GLY A 198 -11.63 9.57 58.73
#